data_AF-A0ABD1PTA0-F1
#
_entry.id   AF-A0ABD1PTA0-F1
#
_cell.length_a   1.000
_cell.length_b   1.000
_cell.length_c   1.000
_cell.angle_alpha   90.00
_cell.angle_beta   90.00
_cell.angle_gamma   90.00
#
_symmetry.space_group_name_H-M   'P 1'
#
loop_
_entity.id
_entity.type
_entity.pdbx_description
1 polymer ?
#
loop_
_entity_poly.entity_id
_entity_poly.type
_entity_poly.pdbx_seq_one_letter_code
_entity_poly.pdbx_strand_id
1 'polypeptide(L)'
;MHTAYKQLQANLREFDSNVLQLTKQLDNANTAQKVAVEALEVANKEKRRLQGESESRELEGQSLRGYLEVFEKRRKEAEAEVARLLGEKKEMEAKLECVEADFAANFHNTETYTNFSDYFARVGHQEVLAVLRTDHPDLNLRSLQVRFPPPGAEGEEDS
;
A
#
# COMPACT_ATOMS: atom_id res chain seq x y z
N MET A 1 104.45 34.08 -18.11
CA MET A 1 104.15 32.62 -18.18
C MET A 1 103.51 32.09 -16.89
N HIS A 2 104.09 32.31 -15.71
CA HIS A 2 103.59 31.70 -14.45
C HIS A 2 102.21 32.24 -13.98
N THR A 3 101.90 33.53 -14.22
CA THR A 3 100.63 34.16 -13.81
C THR A 3 99.44 33.66 -14.63
N ALA A 4 99.60 33.55 -15.95
CA ALA A 4 98.55 33.05 -16.85
C ALA A 4 98.17 31.59 -16.54
N TYR A 5 99.16 30.76 -16.19
CA TYR A 5 98.92 29.38 -15.77
C TYR A 5 98.11 29.28 -14.46
N LYS A 6 98.40 30.14 -13.48
CA LYS A 6 97.61 30.21 -12.23
C LYS A 6 96.18 30.69 -12.47
N GLN A 7 95.98 31.66 -13.35
CA GLN A 7 94.66 32.14 -13.76
C GLN A 7 93.84 31.01 -14.40
N LEU A 8 94.46 30.26 -15.32
CA LEU A 8 93.82 29.13 -15.98
C LEU A 8 93.43 28.03 -14.99
N GLN A 9 94.28 27.71 -14.02
CA GLN A 9 93.95 26.75 -12.95
C GLN A 9 92.78 27.21 -12.07
N ALA A 10 92.70 28.50 -11.72
CA ALA A 10 91.60 29.03 -10.94
C ALA A 10 90.27 28.92 -11.71
N ASN A 11 90.26 29.30 -12.99
CA ASN A 11 89.09 29.20 -13.85
C ASN A 11 88.63 27.75 -14.06
N LEU A 12 89.57 26.80 -14.19
CA LEU A 12 89.24 25.37 -14.30
C LEU A 12 88.58 24.84 -13.02
N ARG A 13 89.10 25.21 -11.85
CA ARG A 13 88.50 24.81 -10.56
C ARG A 13 87.11 25.40 -10.36
N GLU A 14 86.91 26.64 -10.76
CA GLU A 14 85.60 27.29 -10.72
C GLU A 14 84.62 26.64 -11.70
N PHE A 15 85.07 26.33 -12.91
CA PHE A 15 84.28 25.59 -13.88
C PHE A 15 83.87 24.22 -13.35
N ASP A 16 84.81 23.45 -12.78
CA ASP A 16 84.52 22.13 -12.19
C ASP A 16 83.52 22.24 -11.03
N SER A 17 83.66 23.26 -10.18
CA SER A 17 82.70 23.55 -9.11
C SER A 17 81.31 23.87 -9.65
N ASN A 18 81.22 24.68 -10.71
CA ASN A 18 79.96 25.05 -11.35
C ASN A 18 79.30 23.84 -12.02
N VAL A 19 80.09 22.99 -12.70
CA VAL A 19 79.59 21.73 -13.27
C VAL A 19 79.02 20.84 -12.18
N LEU A 20 79.74 20.64 -11.07
CA LEU A 20 79.26 19.82 -9.96
C LEU A 20 77.94 20.35 -9.36
N GLN A 21 77.82 21.68 -9.22
CA GLN A 21 76.61 22.31 -8.71
C GLN A 21 75.43 22.14 -9.67
N LEU A 22 75.65 22.33 -10.97
CA LEU A 22 74.63 22.12 -12.01
C LEU A 22 74.19 20.66 -12.08
N THR A 23 75.11 19.70 -11.98
CA THR A 23 74.77 18.28 -11.93
C THR A 23 73.85 17.98 -10.74
N LYS A 24 74.18 18.49 -9.55
CA LYS A 24 73.34 18.32 -8.36
C LYS A 24 71.96 18.95 -8.51
N GLN A 25 71.88 20.14 -9.13
CA GLN A 25 70.61 20.80 -9.41
C GLN A 25 69.77 20.00 -10.41
N LEU A 26 70.39 19.44 -11.45
CA LEU A 26 69.72 18.60 -12.43
C LEU A 26 69.19 17.31 -11.80
N ASP A 27 69.96 16.65 -10.94
CA ASP A 27 69.53 15.43 -10.23
C ASP A 27 68.34 15.71 -9.30
N ASN A 28 68.37 16.84 -8.59
CA ASN A 28 67.27 17.29 -7.75
C ASN A 28 66.01 17.60 -8.58
N ALA A 29 66.17 18.29 -9.72
CA ALA A 29 65.07 18.61 -10.61
C ALA A 29 64.45 17.34 -11.23
N ASN A 30 65.26 16.38 -11.66
CA ASN A 30 64.80 15.09 -12.18
C ASN A 30 64.02 14.30 -11.12
N THR A 31 64.52 14.30 -9.87
CA THR A 31 63.84 13.63 -8.76
C THR A 31 62.49 14.30 -8.47
N ALA A 32 62.44 15.63 -8.42
CA ALA A 32 61.22 16.38 -8.21
C ALA A 32 60.20 16.16 -9.33
N GLN A 33 60.66 16.13 -10.59
CA GLN A 33 59.82 15.84 -11.74
C GLN A 33 59.22 14.43 -11.65
N LYS A 34 60.01 13.42 -11.27
CA LYS A 34 59.53 12.05 -11.08
C LYS A 34 58.41 11.96 -10.04
N VAL A 35 58.61 12.59 -8.88
CA VAL A 35 57.60 12.63 -7.82
C VAL A 35 56.33 13.35 -8.28
N ALA A 36 56.46 14.46 -9.02
CA ALA A 36 55.32 15.19 -9.55
C ALA A 36 54.50 14.37 -10.55
N VAL A 37 55.18 13.60 -11.43
CA VAL A 37 54.51 12.71 -12.38
C VAL A 37 53.76 11.60 -11.65
N GLU A 38 54.39 10.93 -10.69
CA GLU A 38 53.73 9.88 -9.89
C GLU A 38 52.51 10.41 -9.13
N ALA A 39 52.61 11.61 -8.54
CA ALA A 39 51.49 12.25 -7.86
C ALA A 39 50.33 12.59 -8.82
N LEU A 40 50.64 13.07 -10.03
CA LEU A 40 49.63 13.34 -11.07
C LEU A 40 48.95 12.07 -11.56
N GLU A 41 49.68 10.97 -11.71
CA GLU A 41 49.10 9.68 -12.09
C GLU A 41 48.12 9.16 -11.03
N VAL A 42 48.51 9.23 -9.75
CA VAL A 42 47.64 8.86 -8.63
C VAL A 42 46.39 9.75 -8.58
N ALA A 43 46.56 11.07 -8.69
CA ALA A 43 45.44 12.00 -8.71
C ALA A 43 44.48 11.76 -9.89
N ASN A 44 45.02 11.47 -11.08
CA ASN A 44 44.20 11.16 -12.25
C ASN A 44 43.44 9.84 -12.10
N LYS A 45 44.06 8.82 -11.49
CA LYS A 45 43.40 7.55 -11.20
C LYS A 45 42.24 7.75 -10.23
N GLU A 46 42.47 8.52 -9.16
CA GLU A 46 41.44 8.82 -8.17
C GLU A 46 40.29 9.64 -8.76
N LYS A 47 40.61 10.64 -9.60
CA LYS A 47 39.60 11.41 -10.33
C LYS A 47 38.67 10.52 -11.16
N ARG A 48 39.23 9.56 -11.91
CA ARG A 48 38.41 8.63 -12.71
C ARG A 48 37.54 7.73 -11.84
N ARG A 49 38.06 7.27 -10.70
CA ARG A 49 37.30 6.47 -9.73
C ARG A 49 36.09 7.25 -9.20
N LEU A 50 36.32 8.48 -8.75
CA LEU A 50 35.26 9.36 -8.24
C LEU A 50 34.22 9.71 -9.30
N GLN A 51 34.65 9.91 -10.56
CA GLN A 51 33.73 10.14 -11.68
C GLN A 51 32.80 8.93 -11.88
N GLY A 52 33.33 7.70 -11.90
CA GLY A 52 32.51 6.50 -12.02
C GLY A 52 31.53 6.30 -10.85
N GLU A 53 31.97 6.61 -9.62
CA GLU A 53 31.07 6.58 -8.45
C GLU A 53 29.96 7.62 -8.53
N SER A 54 30.27 8.83 -9.01
CA SER A 54 29.29 9.89 -9.22
C SER A 54 28.24 9.47 -10.26
N GLU A 55 28.67 8.96 -11.40
CA GLU A 55 27.78 8.48 -12.47
C GLU A 55 26.87 7.34 -11.98
N SER A 56 27.43 6.37 -11.25
CA SER A 56 26.65 5.27 -10.67
C SER A 56 25.58 5.77 -9.69
N ARG A 57 25.92 6.72 -8.81
CA ARG A 57 24.97 7.31 -7.86
C ARG A 57 23.90 8.15 -8.56
N GLU A 58 24.27 8.82 -9.65
CA GLU A 58 23.33 9.60 -10.44
C GLU A 58 22.29 8.69 -11.10
N LEU A 59 22.72 7.57 -11.68
CA LEU A 59 21.84 6.55 -12.24
C LEU A 59 20.91 5.96 -11.19
N GLU A 60 21.43 5.59 -10.01
CA GLU A 60 20.62 5.12 -8.89
C GLU A 60 19.58 6.16 -8.47
N GLY A 61 19.98 7.43 -8.36
CA GLY A 61 19.08 8.54 -8.05
C GLY A 61 17.98 8.72 -9.10
N GLN A 62 18.28 8.53 -10.39
CA GLN A 62 17.28 8.55 -11.46
C GLN A 62 16.30 7.38 -11.34
N SER A 63 16.80 6.17 -11.08
CA SER A 63 15.93 4.99 -10.86
C SER A 63 15.01 5.18 -9.67
N LEU A 64 15.53 5.67 -8.54
CA LEU A 64 14.73 5.93 -7.33
C LEU A 64 13.63 6.97 -7.57
N ARG A 65 13.92 8.05 -8.32
CA ARG A 65 12.90 9.03 -8.72
C ARG A 65 11.80 8.39 -9.58
N GLY A 66 12.18 7.53 -10.53
CA GLY A 66 11.21 6.80 -11.35
C GLY A 66 10.32 5.87 -10.51
N TYR A 67 10.90 5.15 -9.54
CA TYR A 67 10.10 4.32 -8.63
C TYR A 67 9.13 5.16 -7.80
N LEU A 68 9.58 6.28 -7.24
CA LEU A 68 8.73 7.18 -6.45
C LEU A 68 7.54 7.69 -7.26
N GLU A 69 7.75 8.09 -8.51
CA GLU A 69 6.67 8.54 -9.39
C GLU A 69 5.62 7.44 -9.62
N VAL A 70 6.05 6.20 -9.86
CA VAL A 70 5.15 5.05 -10.01
C VAL A 70 4.39 4.77 -8.71
N PHE A 71 5.05 4.82 -7.56
CA PHE A 71 4.41 4.64 -6.25
C PHE A 71 3.38 5.73 -5.98
N GLU A 72 3.69 6.99 -6.23
CA GLU A 72 2.75 8.10 -6.05
C GLU A 72 1.53 7.97 -6.95
N LYS A 73 1.73 7.56 -8.21
CA LYS A 73 0.62 7.31 -9.14
C LYS A 73 -0.31 6.21 -8.60
N ARG A 74 0.25 5.07 -8.19
CA ARG A 74 -0.54 3.97 -7.61
C ARG A 74 -1.25 4.36 -6.33
N ARG A 75 -0.61 5.17 -5.48
CA ARG A 75 -1.24 5.70 -4.27
C ARG A 75 -2.48 6.54 -4.60
N LYS A 76 -2.36 7.46 -5.57
CA LYS A 76 -3.50 8.29 -6.01
C LYS A 76 -4.63 7.46 -6.61
N GLU A 77 -4.30 6.45 -7.41
CA GLU A 77 -5.29 5.51 -7.98
C GLU A 77 -6.02 4.74 -6.86
N ALA A 78 -5.28 4.23 -5.87
CA ALA A 78 -5.88 3.54 -4.72
C ALA A 78 -6.76 4.47 -3.87
N GLU A 79 -6.35 5.71 -3.65
CA GLU A 79 -7.15 6.71 -2.92
C GLU A 79 -8.45 7.04 -3.65
N ALA A 80 -8.40 7.19 -4.98
CA ALA A 80 -9.59 7.40 -5.80
C ALA A 80 -10.55 6.20 -5.75
N GLU A 81 -10.01 4.98 -5.78
CA GLU A 81 -10.82 3.76 -5.70
C GLU A 81 -11.49 3.60 -4.33
N VAL A 82 -10.77 3.89 -3.25
CA VAL A 82 -11.35 3.90 -1.89
C VAL A 82 -12.49 4.91 -1.79
N ALA A 83 -12.32 6.12 -2.35
CA ALA A 83 -13.38 7.12 -2.36
C ALA A 83 -14.62 6.66 -3.14
N ARG A 84 -14.41 5.99 -4.28
CA ARG A 84 -15.48 5.40 -5.11
C ARG A 84 -16.25 4.34 -4.32
N LEU A 85 -15.55 3.37 -3.75
CA LEU A 85 -16.16 2.27 -2.97
C LEU A 85 -16.91 2.79 -1.73
N LEU A 86 -16.40 3.83 -1.06
CA LEU A 86 -17.10 4.46 0.06
C LEU A 86 -18.41 5.13 -0.39
N GLY A 87 -18.45 5.72 -1.59
CA GLY A 87 -19.66 6.26 -2.18
C GLY A 87 -20.71 5.18 -2.44
N GLU A 88 -20.30 4.10 -3.11
CA GLU A 88 -21.18 2.97 -3.42
C GLU A 88 -21.72 2.29 -2.17
N LYS A 89 -20.86 2.12 -1.15
CA LYS A 89 -21.26 1.57 0.14
C LYS A 89 -22.37 2.41 0.77
N LYS A 90 -22.22 3.74 0.82
CA LYS A 90 -23.24 4.63 1.39
C LYS A 90 -24.56 4.55 0.62
N GLU A 91 -24.50 4.46 -0.70
CA GLU A 91 -25.70 4.31 -1.53
C GLU A 91 -26.41 2.97 -1.24
N MET A 92 -25.65 1.88 -1.13
CA MET A 92 -26.18 0.55 -0.80
C MET A 92 -26.77 0.53 0.62
N GLU A 93 -26.13 1.16 1.60
CA GLU A 93 -26.65 1.30 2.96
C GLU A 93 -27.98 2.07 2.97
N ALA A 94 -28.08 3.19 2.23
CA ALA A 94 -29.33 3.95 2.13
C ALA A 94 -30.46 3.15 1.43
N LYS A 95 -30.12 2.36 0.40
CA LYS A 95 -31.09 1.46 -0.24
C LYS A 95 -31.57 0.36 0.70
N LEU A 96 -30.66 -0.21 1.49
CA LEU A 96 -30.99 -1.24 2.46
C LEU A 96 -31.93 -0.67 3.54
N GLU A 97 -31.62 0.51 4.08
CA GLU A 97 -32.48 1.18 5.06
C GLU A 97 -33.89 1.44 4.50
N CYS A 98 -33.99 1.85 3.24
CA CYS A 98 -35.28 2.03 2.56
C CYS A 98 -36.07 0.72 2.46
N VAL A 99 -35.41 -0.37 2.03
CA VAL A 99 -36.04 -1.70 1.92
C VAL A 99 -36.47 -2.23 3.28
N GLU A 100 -35.67 -2.03 4.33
CA GLU A 100 -36.01 -2.42 5.70
C GLU A 100 -37.21 -1.64 6.22
N ALA A 101 -37.25 -0.33 5.98
CA ALA A 101 -38.38 0.52 6.35
C ALA A 101 -39.66 0.13 5.60
N ASP A 102 -39.56 -0.11 4.29
CA ASP A 102 -40.67 -0.57 3.46
C ASP A 102 -41.19 -1.94 3.92
N PHE A 103 -40.29 -2.87 4.23
CA PHE A 103 -40.66 -4.17 4.77
C PHE A 103 -41.38 -4.05 6.11
N ALA A 104 -40.85 -3.23 7.03
CA ALA A 104 -41.47 -3.02 8.34
C ALA A 104 -42.86 -2.38 8.22
N ALA A 105 -43.00 -1.37 7.35
CA ALA A 105 -44.27 -0.68 7.13
C ALA A 105 -45.33 -1.61 6.51
N ASN A 106 -44.90 -2.56 5.67
CA ASN A 106 -45.79 -3.46 4.94
C ASN A 106 -45.80 -4.89 5.49
N PHE A 107 -45.21 -5.13 6.68
CA PHE A 107 -45.09 -6.48 7.23
C PHE A 107 -46.45 -7.18 7.36
N HIS A 108 -47.49 -6.43 7.75
CA HIS A 108 -48.86 -6.93 7.87
C HIS A 108 -49.50 -7.38 6.56
N ASN A 109 -48.95 -6.94 5.42
CA ASN A 109 -49.41 -7.33 4.09
C ASN A 109 -48.67 -8.56 3.54
N THR A 110 -47.74 -9.13 4.32
CA THR A 110 -46.96 -10.30 3.90
C THR A 110 -47.74 -11.59 4.16
N GLU A 111 -47.54 -12.58 3.29
CA GLU A 111 -48.05 -13.94 3.48
C GLU A 111 -47.60 -14.53 4.82
N THR A 112 -46.38 -14.22 5.25
CA THR A 112 -45.84 -14.59 6.56
C THR A 112 -46.71 -14.07 7.70
N TYR A 113 -47.10 -12.79 7.66
CA TYR A 113 -47.98 -12.23 8.68
C TYR A 113 -49.39 -12.81 8.62
N THR A 114 -49.94 -13.01 7.41
CA THR A 114 -51.26 -13.65 7.24
C THR A 114 -51.27 -15.06 7.84
N ASN A 115 -50.29 -15.90 7.49
CA ASN A 115 -50.16 -17.26 8.02
C ASN A 115 -49.96 -17.26 9.55
N PHE A 116 -49.14 -16.35 10.07
CA PHE A 116 -48.96 -16.17 11.51
C PHE A 116 -50.27 -15.77 12.20
N SER A 117 -50.96 -14.76 11.68
CA SER A 117 -52.22 -14.25 12.21
C SER A 117 -53.31 -15.33 12.20
N ASP A 118 -53.44 -16.06 11.09
CA ASP A 118 -54.43 -17.12 10.93
C ASP A 118 -54.19 -18.28 11.89
N TYR A 119 -52.92 -18.67 12.09
CA TYR A 119 -52.56 -19.68 13.08
C TYR A 119 -53.02 -19.29 14.49
N PHE A 120 -52.69 -18.08 14.95
CA PHE A 120 -53.07 -17.62 16.29
C PHE A 120 -54.57 -17.38 16.43
N ALA A 121 -55.24 -16.92 15.38
CA ALA A 121 -56.70 -16.83 15.36
C ALA A 121 -57.34 -18.21 15.56
N ARG A 122 -56.84 -19.26 14.89
CA ARG A 122 -57.31 -20.64 15.09
C ARG A 122 -57.06 -21.14 16.50
N VAL A 123 -55.89 -20.84 17.11
CA VAL A 123 -55.60 -21.17 18.52
C VAL A 123 -56.63 -20.51 19.43
N GLY A 124 -56.87 -19.20 19.29
CA GLY A 124 -57.85 -18.47 20.09
C GLY A 124 -59.28 -19.01 19.93
N HIS A 125 -59.67 -19.39 18.71
CA HIS A 125 -60.97 -20.06 18.50
C HIS A 125 -61.08 -21.38 19.28
N GLN A 126 -60.02 -22.18 19.36
CA GLN A 126 -60.04 -23.43 20.13
C GLN A 126 -60.17 -23.18 21.64
N GLU A 127 -59.50 -22.15 22.15
CA GLU A 127 -59.62 -21.76 23.56
C GLU A 127 -61.07 -21.37 23.92
N VAL A 128 -61.72 -20.55 23.09
CA VAL A 128 -63.13 -20.17 23.28
C VAL A 128 -64.04 -21.40 23.20
N LEU A 129 -63.83 -22.29 22.24
CA LEU A 129 -64.61 -23.52 22.13
C LEU A 129 -64.40 -24.46 23.33
N ALA A 130 -63.19 -24.50 23.90
CA ALA A 130 -62.93 -25.28 25.10
C ALA A 130 -63.70 -24.73 26.30
N VAL A 131 -63.69 -23.41 26.52
CA VAL A 131 -64.47 -22.76 27.59
C VAL A 131 -65.96 -23.01 27.42
N LEU A 132 -66.52 -22.83 26.22
CA LEU A 132 -67.95 -23.05 25.96
C LEU A 132 -68.38 -24.51 26.22
N ARG A 133 -67.52 -25.49 25.92
CA ARG A 133 -67.79 -26.90 26.26
C ARG A 133 -67.83 -27.13 27.77
N THR A 134 -66.99 -26.43 28.52
CA THR A 134 -66.91 -26.55 29.98
C THR A 134 -68.10 -25.88 30.67
N ASP A 135 -68.41 -24.64 30.29
CA ASP A 135 -69.40 -23.81 30.98
C ASP A 135 -70.83 -24.07 30.49
N HIS A 136 -70.98 -24.55 29.26
CA HIS A 136 -72.28 -24.79 28.62
C HIS A 136 -72.30 -26.14 27.88
N PRO A 137 -72.29 -27.27 28.61
CA PRO A 137 -72.16 -28.61 28.03
C PRO A 137 -73.34 -29.00 27.11
N ASP A 138 -74.50 -28.36 27.29
CA ASP A 138 -75.71 -28.64 26.51
C ASP A 138 -75.74 -27.94 25.14
N LEU A 139 -74.79 -27.03 24.87
CA LEU A 139 -74.69 -26.37 23.57
C LEU A 139 -74.10 -27.32 22.51
N ASN A 140 -74.80 -27.46 21.38
CA ASN A 140 -74.26 -28.17 20.23
C ASN A 140 -73.24 -27.29 19.48
N LEU A 141 -71.96 -27.49 19.77
CA LEU A 141 -70.85 -26.72 19.17
C LEU A 141 -70.28 -27.34 17.89
N ARG A 142 -70.89 -28.41 17.33
CA ARG A 142 -70.35 -29.12 16.15
C ARG A 142 -70.19 -28.22 14.93
N SER A 143 -71.17 -27.37 14.64
CA SER A 143 -71.10 -26.43 13.51
C SER A 143 -69.96 -25.42 13.65
N LEU A 144 -69.66 -25.00 14.89
CA LEU A 144 -68.56 -24.08 15.18
C LEU A 144 -67.20 -24.77 15.09
N GLN A 145 -67.09 -26.06 15.45
CA GLN A 145 -65.86 -26.84 15.32
C GLN A 145 -65.48 -27.09 13.86
N VAL A 146 -66.46 -27.36 12.99
CA VAL A 146 -66.23 -27.51 11.55
C VAL A 146 -65.80 -26.17 10.95
N ARG A 147 -66.42 -25.06 11.38
CA ARG A 147 -66.09 -23.72 10.88
C ARG A 147 -64.74 -23.20 11.38
N PHE A 148 -64.30 -23.63 12.56
CA PHE A 148 -63.05 -23.21 13.18
C PHE A 148 -62.25 -24.47 13.57
N PRO A 149 -61.58 -25.11 12.60
CA PRO A 149 -60.80 -26.31 12.86
C PRO A 149 -59.55 -26.00 13.71
N PRO A 150 -58.99 -27.01 14.40
CA PRO A 150 -57.76 -26.82 15.16
C PRO A 150 -56.57 -26.53 14.23
N PRO A 151 -55.53 -25.85 14.73
CA PRO A 151 -54.31 -25.61 13.95
C PRO A 151 -53.70 -26.93 13.47
N GLY A 152 -53.37 -27.03 12.18
CA GLY A 152 -52.75 -28.24 11.58
C GLY A 152 -53.73 -29.31 11.08
N ALA A 153 -55.04 -29.07 11.12
CA ALA A 153 -56.04 -30.00 10.58
C ALA A 153 -56.11 -30.04 9.03
N GLU A 154 -55.48 -29.08 8.34
CA GLU A 154 -55.37 -29.05 6.89
C GLU A 154 -54.09 -29.80 6.46
N GLY A 155 -54.23 -31.10 6.25
CA GLY A 155 -53.11 -32.00 5.91
C GLY A 155 -53.50 -33.49 5.82
N GLU A 156 -54.71 -33.86 6.21
CA GLU A 156 -55.25 -35.22 6.04
C GLU A 156 -56.35 -35.27 4.95
N GLU A 157 -56.05 -34.80 3.74
CA GLU A 157 -56.85 -35.15 2.55
C GLU A 157 -55.88 -35.49 1.41
N ASP A 158 -55.56 -36.80 1.35
CA ASP A 158 -55.29 -37.65 0.17
C ASP A 158 -54.13 -38.64 0.42
N SER A 159 -54.51 -39.86 0.83
CA SER A 159 -53.73 -41.09 0.69
C SER A 159 -54.65 -42.21 0.21
#